data_AF-K5X253-F1
#
_entry.id   AF-K5X253-F1
#
_cell.length_a   1.000
_cell.length_b   1.000
_cell.length_c   1.000
_cell.angle_alpha   90.00
_cell.angle_beta   90.00
_cell.angle_gamma   90.00
#
_symmetry.space_group_name_H-M   'P 1'
#
loop_
_entity.id
_entity.type
_entity.pdbx_description
1 polymer ?
#
loop_
_entity_poly.entity_id
_entity_poly.type
_entity_poly.pdbx_seq_one_letter_code
_entity_poly.pdbx_strand_id
1 'polypeptide(L)'
;TSTSYLKIVDIPHVPASSKEWASKQYEAFMSALNKSPVGASLAKLIKRKPRFMRASPHSDSCWAWVDIHDTVAGSNARLYISKFVSVGSTNCQIKGARPHSGSVHCARCQRWGHHSDQCHAKCVRCSLCSGPHTEANH
;
A
#
# COMPACT_ATOMS: atom_id res chain seq x y z
N THR A 1 -16.04 15.85 3.89
CA THR A 1 -15.42 14.60 4.42
C THR A 1 -13.92 14.69 4.30
N SER A 2 -13.21 14.55 5.42
CA SER A 2 -11.74 14.57 5.45
C SER A 2 -11.18 13.24 4.95
N THR A 3 -9.90 13.20 4.58
CA THR A 3 -9.20 11.97 4.17
C THR A 3 -8.04 11.73 5.12
N SER A 4 -7.99 10.54 5.68
CA SER A 4 -6.86 10.09 6.50
C SER A 4 -6.11 8.97 5.80
N TYR A 5 -4.83 8.84 6.14
CA TYR A 5 -3.91 7.93 5.46
C TYR A 5 -3.40 6.90 6.45
N LEU A 6 -3.46 5.63 6.05
CA LEU A 6 -2.97 4.51 6.83
C LEU A 6 -1.93 3.73 6.03
N LYS A 7 -0.97 3.15 6.75
CA LYS A 7 0.03 2.21 6.23
C LYS A 7 -0.15 0.88 6.94
N ILE A 8 -0.43 -0.18 6.20
CA ILE A 8 -0.40 -1.53 6.73
C ILE A 8 0.93 -2.16 6.35
N VAL A 9 1.66 -2.66 7.35
CA VAL A 9 2.98 -3.25 7.16
C VAL A 9 2.93 -4.77 7.27
N ASP A 10 3.96 -5.44 6.72
CA ASP A 10 4.19 -6.88 6.82
C ASP A 10 3.11 -7.75 6.15
N ILE A 11 2.51 -7.24 5.08
CA ILE A 11 1.51 -7.97 4.29
C ILE A 11 2.23 -9.03 3.45
N PRO A 12 1.80 -10.30 3.47
CA PRO A 12 2.38 -11.34 2.62
C PRO A 12 2.30 -10.97 1.14
N HIS A 13 3.40 -11.18 0.44
CA HIS A 13 3.49 -11.03 -1.00
C HIS A 13 2.83 -12.23 -1.68
N VAL A 14 1.81 -11.98 -2.49
CA VAL A 14 1.17 -13.01 -3.31
C VAL A 14 2.10 -13.38 -4.46
N PRO A 15 2.51 -14.66 -4.62
CA PRO A 15 3.31 -15.09 -5.75
C PRO A 15 2.46 -15.02 -7.03
N ALA A 16 2.82 -14.12 -7.93
CA ALA A 16 2.15 -13.92 -9.20
C ALA A 16 3.14 -13.36 -10.22
N SER A 17 2.81 -13.51 -11.50
CA SER A 17 3.52 -12.77 -12.55
C SER A 17 3.38 -11.28 -12.32
N SER A 18 4.38 -10.52 -12.71
CA SER A 18 4.46 -9.09 -12.42
C SER A 18 3.25 -8.32 -12.97
N LYS A 19 2.72 -8.72 -14.14
CA LYS A 19 1.53 -8.15 -14.77
C LYS A 19 0.23 -8.37 -13.98
N GLU A 20 0.13 -9.50 -13.29
CA GLU A 20 -1.08 -9.88 -12.54
C GLU A 20 -0.99 -9.56 -11.05
N TRP A 21 0.24 -9.32 -10.56
CA TRP A 21 0.53 -9.19 -9.14
C TRP A 21 -0.33 -8.14 -8.46
N ALA A 22 -0.43 -6.93 -9.04
CA ALA A 22 -1.20 -5.84 -8.43
C ALA A 22 -2.69 -6.19 -8.24
N SER A 23 -3.28 -6.95 -9.17
CA SER A 23 -4.68 -7.38 -9.09
C SER A 23 -4.84 -8.53 -8.09
N LYS A 24 -4.01 -9.57 -8.18
CA LYS A 24 -4.03 -10.71 -7.25
C LYS A 24 -3.75 -10.31 -5.80
N GLN A 25 -2.80 -9.40 -5.60
CA GLN A 25 -2.48 -8.83 -4.29
C GLN A 25 -3.66 -8.05 -3.72
N TYR A 26 -4.32 -7.24 -4.56
CA TYR A 26 -5.51 -6.47 -4.14
C TYR A 26 -6.66 -7.40 -3.74
N GLU A 27 -6.95 -8.42 -4.54
CA GLU A 27 -8.02 -9.39 -4.24
C GLU A 27 -7.74 -10.16 -2.95
N ALA A 28 -6.53 -10.68 -2.78
CA ALA A 28 -6.12 -11.38 -1.57
C ALA A 28 -6.22 -10.47 -0.33
N PHE A 29 -5.77 -9.23 -0.44
CA PHE A 29 -5.82 -8.25 0.63
C PHE A 29 -7.25 -7.88 1.02
N MET A 30 -8.12 -7.57 0.05
CA MET A 30 -9.51 -7.22 0.32
C MET A 30 -10.30 -8.42 0.88
N SER A 31 -10.05 -9.62 0.36
CA SER A 31 -10.63 -10.85 0.90
C SER A 31 -10.23 -11.07 2.36
N ALA A 32 -8.96 -10.85 2.70
CA ALA A 32 -8.46 -10.95 4.07
C ALA A 32 -9.05 -9.87 5.00
N LEU A 33 -9.13 -8.62 4.54
CA LEU A 33 -9.75 -7.55 5.32
C LEU A 33 -11.19 -7.90 5.69
N ASN A 34 -11.98 -8.40 4.73
CA ASN A 34 -13.38 -8.74 4.97
C ASN A 34 -13.58 -9.91 5.96
N LYS A 35 -12.56 -10.75 6.18
CA LYS A 35 -12.61 -11.85 7.17
C LYS A 35 -12.36 -11.38 8.60
N SER A 36 -11.69 -10.24 8.79
CA SER A 36 -11.42 -9.68 10.11
C SER A 36 -12.51 -8.68 10.50
N PRO A 37 -13.06 -8.69 11.74
CA PRO A 37 -14.01 -7.67 12.19
C PRO A 37 -13.46 -6.24 12.08
N VAL A 38 -12.16 -6.06 12.38
CA VAL A 38 -11.45 -4.78 12.23
C VAL A 38 -11.20 -4.46 10.76
N GLY A 39 -10.87 -5.47 9.96
CA GLY A 39 -10.64 -5.29 8.52
C GLY A 39 -11.91 -4.96 7.75
N ALA A 40 -13.06 -5.54 8.11
CA ALA A 40 -14.34 -5.33 7.46
C ALA A 40 -14.89 -3.92 7.73
N SER A 41 -14.70 -3.39 8.94
CA SER A 41 -15.03 -1.99 9.23
C SER A 41 -14.09 -1.02 8.52
N LEU A 42 -12.80 -1.35 8.43
CA LEU A 42 -11.83 -0.58 7.67
C LEU A 42 -12.16 -0.57 6.17
N ALA A 43 -12.51 -1.73 5.59
CA ALA A 43 -12.81 -1.89 4.16
C ALA A 43 -13.93 -0.97 3.69
N LYS A 44 -14.97 -0.77 4.52
CA LYS A 44 -16.09 0.14 4.23
C LYS A 44 -15.68 1.61 4.19
N LEU A 45 -14.58 1.97 4.86
CA LEU A 45 -14.07 3.34 4.90
C LEU A 45 -13.06 3.62 3.80
N ILE A 46 -12.63 2.62 3.03
CA ILE A 46 -11.62 2.80 1.97
C ILE A 46 -12.20 3.68 0.87
N LYS A 47 -11.54 4.82 0.63
CA LYS A 47 -11.95 5.83 -0.37
C LYS A 47 -11.42 5.52 -1.78
N ARG A 48 -10.23 4.92 -1.86
CA ARG A 48 -9.52 4.64 -3.12
C ARG A 48 -8.90 3.26 -3.05
N LYS A 49 -8.66 2.65 -4.23
CA LYS A 49 -7.95 1.37 -4.32
C LYS A 49 -6.63 1.44 -3.52
N PRO A 50 -6.40 0.54 -2.54
CA PRO A 50 -5.15 0.46 -1.79
C PRO A 50 -3.97 0.27 -2.72
N ARG A 51 -2.83 0.87 -2.34
CA ARG A 51 -1.61 0.86 -3.14
C ARG A 51 -0.59 -0.03 -2.46
N PHE A 52 -0.09 -1.04 -3.17
CA PHE A 52 0.85 -2.02 -2.65
C PHE A 52 2.28 -1.72 -3.10
N MET A 53 3.24 -1.98 -2.23
CA MET A 53 4.67 -1.84 -2.52
C MET A 53 5.43 -2.93 -1.78
N ARG A 54 6.32 -3.66 -2.45
CA ARG A 54 7.22 -4.60 -1.78
C ARG A 54 8.14 -3.87 -0.80
N ALA A 55 8.33 -4.44 0.40
CA ALA A 55 9.18 -3.82 1.42
C ALA A 55 10.66 -3.77 0.96
N SER A 56 11.09 -4.74 0.16
CA SER A 56 12.37 -4.77 -0.55
C SER A 56 12.28 -5.64 -1.81
N PRO A 57 13.24 -5.58 -2.75
CA PRO A 57 13.24 -6.39 -3.98
C PRO A 57 13.21 -7.91 -3.73
N HIS A 58 13.71 -8.38 -2.59
CA HIS A 58 13.76 -9.79 -2.22
C HIS A 58 12.83 -10.13 -1.04
N SER A 59 12.10 -9.14 -0.51
CA SER A 59 11.17 -9.37 0.60
C SER A 59 9.96 -10.15 0.13
N ASP A 60 9.53 -11.10 0.95
CA ASP A 60 8.23 -11.76 0.89
C ASP A 60 7.11 -10.91 1.53
N SER A 61 7.46 -9.72 2.01
CA SER A 61 6.51 -8.77 2.60
C SER A 61 6.31 -7.51 1.73
N CYS A 62 5.11 -6.96 1.81
CA CYS A 62 4.71 -5.72 1.17
C CYS A 62 4.00 -4.78 2.16
N TRP A 63 3.92 -3.51 1.78
CA TRP A 63 3.17 -2.47 2.48
C TRP A 63 1.95 -2.10 1.66
N ALA A 64 0.82 -1.89 2.32
CA ALA A 64 -0.37 -1.31 1.71
C ALA A 64 -0.62 0.08 2.26
N TRP A 65 -0.77 1.04 1.35
CA TRP A 65 -1.22 2.38 1.67
C TRP A 65 -2.72 2.47 1.41
N VAL A 66 -3.46 2.89 2.43
CA VAL A 66 -4.93 2.92 2.41
C VAL A 66 -5.39 4.35 2.71
N ASP A 67 -6.18 4.90 1.78
CA ASP A 67 -6.84 6.18 1.95
C ASP A 67 -8.24 5.92 2.50
N ILE A 68 -8.57 6.49 3.65
CA ILE A 68 -9.87 6.29 4.30
C ILE A 68 -10.70 7.57 4.37
N HIS A 69 -12.02 7.42 4.30
CA HIS A 69 -12.98 8.45 4.64
C HIS A 69 -12.90 8.76 6.14
N ASP A 70 -12.75 10.04 6.45
CA ASP A 70 -12.76 10.52 7.82
C ASP A 70 -13.88 11.55 8.02
N THR A 71 -14.64 11.36 9.11
CA THR A 71 -15.74 12.25 9.49
C THR A 71 -15.20 13.54 10.09
N VAL A 72 -14.21 13.42 10.97
CA VAL A 72 -13.43 14.50 11.59
C VAL A 72 -11.96 14.14 11.48
N ALA A 73 -11.09 15.06 11.06
CA ALA A 73 -9.70 14.78 10.73
C ALA A 73 -8.98 13.89 11.78
N GLY A 74 -8.58 12.70 11.36
CA GLY A 74 -7.86 11.71 12.17
C GLY A 74 -8.73 10.84 13.08
N SER A 75 -10.05 11.04 13.16
CA SER A 75 -10.90 10.33 14.13
C SER A 75 -11.06 8.87 13.77
N ASN A 76 -11.44 8.57 12.53
CA ASN A 76 -11.50 7.20 12.04
C ASN A 76 -10.11 6.57 12.02
N ALA A 77 -9.07 7.31 11.62
CA ALA A 77 -7.71 6.77 11.56
C ALA A 77 -7.20 6.31 12.94
N ARG A 78 -7.43 7.09 13.99
CA ARG A 78 -7.04 6.74 15.38
C ARG A 78 -7.68 5.44 15.85
N LEU A 79 -8.86 5.08 15.35
CA LEU A 79 -9.51 3.80 15.68
C LEU A 79 -8.77 2.59 15.12
N TYR A 80 -7.95 2.75 14.09
CA TYR A 80 -7.23 1.65 13.43
C TYR A 80 -5.73 1.66 13.70
N ILE A 81 -5.13 2.81 14.02
CA ILE A 81 -3.71 2.90 14.36
C ILE A 81 -3.38 1.95 15.52
N SER A 82 -2.27 1.22 15.38
CA SER A 82 -1.81 0.18 16.32
C SER A 82 -2.66 -1.08 16.40
N LYS A 83 -3.77 -1.17 15.63
CA LYS A 83 -4.50 -2.42 15.47
C LYS A 83 -3.83 -3.32 14.44
N PHE A 84 -4.23 -4.58 14.45
CA PHE A 84 -3.75 -5.61 13.54
C PHE A 84 -4.88 -6.12 12.66
N VAL A 85 -4.55 -6.43 11.41
CA VAL A 85 -5.40 -7.18 10.50
C VAL A 85 -4.67 -8.42 10.05
N SER A 86 -5.34 -9.56 10.07
CA SER A 86 -4.75 -10.82 9.64
C SER A 86 -4.89 -10.92 8.13
N VAL A 87 -3.77 -11.01 7.43
CA VAL A 87 -3.71 -11.26 5.98
C VAL A 87 -2.98 -12.57 5.77
N GLY A 88 -3.70 -13.59 5.29
CA GLY A 88 -3.19 -14.96 5.27
C GLY A 88 -2.91 -15.45 6.69
N SER A 89 -1.69 -15.93 6.93
CA SER A 89 -1.19 -16.36 8.24
C SER A 89 -0.48 -15.25 9.03
N THR A 90 -0.42 -14.01 8.51
CA THR A 90 0.38 -12.93 9.09
C THR A 90 -0.48 -11.83 9.70
N ASN A 91 -0.14 -11.44 10.93
CA ASN A 91 -0.75 -10.29 11.61
C ASN A 91 -0.06 -9.01 11.16
N CYS A 92 -0.75 -8.24 10.32
CA CYS A 92 -0.23 -7.02 9.73
C CYS A 92 -0.61 -5.82 10.58
N GLN A 93 0.37 -5.02 11.00
CA GLN A 93 0.12 -3.85 11.83
C GLN A 93 -0.36 -2.66 10.99
N ILE A 94 -1.41 -1.98 11.45
CA ILE A 94 -1.86 -0.71 10.90
C ILE A 94 -1.13 0.43 11.59
N LYS A 95 -0.42 1.24 10.81
CA LYS A 95 0.30 2.44 11.23
C LYS A 95 -0.37 3.68 10.67
N GLY A 96 -0.32 4.76 11.44
CA GLY A 96 -0.72 6.08 10.93
C GLY A 96 0.26 6.50 9.84
N ALA A 97 -0.26 7.00 8.72
CA ALA A 97 0.55 7.62 7.68
C ALA A 97 0.26 9.12 7.67
N ARG A 98 1.31 9.92 7.45
CA ARG A 98 1.11 11.33 7.14
C ARG A 98 0.40 11.44 5.78
N PRO A 99 -0.39 12.51 5.55
CA PRO A 99 -0.77 12.89 4.21
C PRO A 99 0.48 12.87 3.36
N HIS A 100 0.48 12.04 2.32
CA HIS A 100 1.52 12.11 1.33
C HIS A 100 1.27 13.41 0.57
N SER A 101 1.87 14.51 1.06
CA SER A 101 1.76 15.86 0.48
C SER A 101 2.35 15.96 -0.94
N GLY A 102 2.92 14.88 -1.46
CA GLY A 102 3.31 14.73 -2.86
C GLY A 102 2.64 13.51 -3.46
N SER A 103 1.34 13.63 -3.78
CA SER A 103 0.43 12.63 -4.37
C SER A 103 0.93 11.97 -5.67
N VAL A 104 2.14 12.28 -6.10
CA VAL A 104 2.75 11.75 -7.32
C VAL A 104 3.61 10.56 -6.97
N HIS A 105 3.21 9.44 -7.55
CA HIS A 105 4.06 8.30 -7.75
C HIS A 105 5.12 8.70 -8.77
N CYS A 106 6.37 8.76 -8.35
CA CYS A 106 7.46 9.00 -9.28
C CYS A 106 7.61 7.77 -10.18
N ALA A 107 7.18 7.86 -11.45
CA ALA A 107 7.34 6.79 -12.43
C ALA A 107 8.82 6.46 -12.73
N ARG A 108 9.75 7.31 -12.30
CA ARG A 108 11.19 7.07 -12.45
C ARG A 108 11.75 6.19 -11.34
N CYS A 109 11.47 6.48 -10.07
CA CYS A 109 12.05 5.71 -8.96
C CYS A 109 11.05 4.79 -8.26
N GLN A 110 9.78 4.82 -8.67
CA GLN A 110 8.65 4.09 -8.08
C GLN A 110 8.48 4.40 -6.59
N ARG A 111 8.97 5.57 -6.15
CA ARG A 111 8.77 6.08 -4.79
C ARG A 111 7.72 7.18 -4.81
N TRP A 112 7.04 7.31 -3.69
CA TRP A 112 6.02 8.33 -3.47
C TRP A 112 6.65 9.59 -2.88
N GLY A 113 5.97 10.74 -3.04
CA GLY A 113 6.34 11.99 -2.38
C GLY A 113 7.04 13.03 -3.27
N HIS A 114 7.24 12.74 -4.56
CA HIS A 114 7.79 13.70 -5.52
C HIS A 114 7.38 13.33 -6.96
N HIS A 115 7.39 14.33 -7.85
CA HIS A 115 7.21 14.11 -9.28
C HIS A 115 8.46 13.49 -9.92
N SER A 116 8.29 12.80 -11.05
CA SER A 116 9.41 12.30 -11.85
C SER A 116 10.41 13.39 -12.22
N ASP A 117 9.94 14.63 -12.39
CA ASP A 117 10.75 15.80 -12.75
C ASP A 117 11.67 16.26 -11.61
N GLN A 118 11.30 15.95 -10.36
CA GLN A 118 12.06 16.29 -9.14
C GLN A 118 12.83 15.06 -8.62
N CYS A 119 12.91 13.99 -9.43
CA CYS A 119 13.52 12.74 -9.02
C CYS A 119 15.02 12.70 -9.33
N HIS A 120 15.85 12.58 -8.29
CA HIS A 120 17.30 12.40 -8.43
C HIS A 120 17.74 10.94 -8.68
N ALA A 121 16.81 10.02 -8.99
CA ALA A 121 17.17 8.64 -9.27
C ALA A 121 17.91 8.49 -10.61
N LYS A 122 19.08 7.86 -10.57
CA LYS A 122 19.97 7.67 -11.73
C LYS A 122 19.34 6.82 -12.84
N CYS A 123 18.48 5.86 -12.51
CA CYS A 123 17.82 4.97 -13.46
C CYS A 123 16.32 4.82 -13.18
N VAL A 124 15.57 4.44 -14.22
CA VAL A 124 14.18 4.01 -14.08
C VAL A 124 14.14 2.72 -13.27
N ARG A 125 13.29 2.67 -12.26
CA ARG A 125 13.02 1.49 -11.45
C ARG A 125 11.73 0.82 -11.92
N CYS A 126 11.70 -0.50 -11.76
CA CYS A 126 10.59 -1.32 -12.19
C CYS A 126 9.33 -0.99 -11.38
N SER A 127 8.24 -0.66 -12.07
CA SER A 127 6.91 -0.40 -11.48
C SER A 127 6.39 -1.54 -10.59
N LEU A 128 6.91 -2.76 -10.81
CA LEU A 128 6.41 -3.99 -10.21
C LEU A 128 7.24 -4.41 -8.99
N CYS A 129 8.57 -4.25 -9.02
CA CYS A 129 9.45 -4.69 -7.93
C CYS A 129 10.38 -3.59 -7.38
N SER A 130 10.31 -2.37 -7.93
CA SER A 130 11.18 -1.23 -7.61
C SER A 130 12.69 -1.51 -7.78
N GLY A 131 13.04 -2.58 -8.51
CA GLY A 131 14.41 -2.97 -8.85
C GLY A 131 15.03 -2.08 -9.93
N PRO A 132 16.37 -2.13 -10.13
CA PRO A 132 17.10 -1.30 -11.08
C PRO A 132 16.97 -1.81 -12.54
N HIS A 133 15.75 -2.10 -12.97
CA HIS A 133 15.43 -2.51 -14.34
C HIS A 133 14.11 -1.87 -14.78
N THR A 134 13.88 -1.80 -16.09
CA THR A 134 12.59 -1.37 -16.67
C THR A 134 11.59 -2.52 -16.64
N GLU A 135 10.31 -2.22 -16.71
CA GLU A 135 9.25 -3.25 -16.77
C GLU A 135 9.44 -4.24 -17.94
N ALA A 136 10.01 -3.79 -19.06
CA ALA A 136 10.32 -4.62 -20.22
C ALA A 136 11.42 -5.66 -19.99
N ASN A 137 12.28 -5.44 -18.99
CA ASN A 137 13.42 -6.30 -18.65
C ASN A 137 13.18 -7.08 -17.34
N HIS A 138 11.91 -7.24 -16.96
CA HIS A 138 11.50 -8.09 -15.84
C HIS A 138 11.42 -9.56 -16.28
#